data_AF-A0A3D4IH46-F1
#
_entry.id   AF-A0A3D4IH46-F1
#
_cell.length_a   1.000
_cell.length_b   1.000
_cell.length_c   1.000
_cell.angle_alpha   90.00
_cell.angle_beta   90.00
_cell.angle_gamma   90.00
#
_symmetry.space_group_name_H-M   'P 1'
#
loop_
_entity.id
_entity.type
_entity.pdbx_description
1 polymer ?
#
loop_
_entity_poly.entity_id
_entity_poly.type
_entity_poly.pdbx_seq_one_letter_code
_entity_poly.pdbx_strand_id
1 'polypeptide(L)'
;AFIASDAGLWLGFISSLRRHNYYTQTSYSHAQIQAGVSLADKDRAFMVRIGNYNRSEDYVFALELARRWSQIEAAQDPKNAWAWSSTDARAQYSTLRDQAEAMRRQRILFTGLLVGNRLLSAIAASRGARKANKTMFQFSAPDGKPSLGIQLRF
;
A
#
# COMPACT_ATOMS: atom_id res chain seq x y z
N ALA A 1 24.50 3.85 7.84
CA ALA A 1 23.74 3.84 6.57
C ALA A 1 22.45 3.01 6.68
N PHE A 2 22.52 1.69 6.93
CA PHE A 2 21.32 0.80 6.93
C PHE A 2 20.17 1.23 7.86
N ILE A 3 20.46 1.78 9.06
CA ILE A 3 19.43 2.24 10.01
C ILE A 3 18.67 3.47 9.46
N ALA A 4 19.37 4.43 8.85
CA ALA A 4 18.74 5.62 8.27
C ALA A 4 17.86 5.26 7.05
N SER A 5 18.33 4.34 6.21
CA SER A 5 17.54 3.80 5.10
C SER A 5 16.28 3.07 5.60
N ASP A 6 16.40 2.28 6.67
CA ASP A 6 15.27 1.56 7.24
C ASP A 6 14.20 2.52 7.79
N ALA A 7 14.61 3.56 8.52
CA ALA A 7 13.70 4.60 9.01
C ALA A 7 12.95 5.31 7.85
N GLY A 8 13.66 5.67 6.79
CA GLY A 8 13.04 6.29 5.60
C GLY A 8 12.02 5.38 4.92
N LEU A 9 12.33 4.08 4.80
CA LEU A 9 11.42 3.10 4.22
C LEU A 9 10.16 2.89 5.07
N TRP A 10 10.31 2.83 6.39
CA TRP A 10 9.16 2.76 7.32
C TRP A 10 8.29 4.02 7.24
N LEU A 11 8.90 5.21 7.23
CA LEU A 11 8.17 6.46 7.07
C LEU A 11 7.39 6.49 5.76
N GLY A 12 8.00 6.06 4.65
CA GLY A 12 7.34 5.92 3.36
C GLY A 12 6.15 4.95 3.40
N PHE A 13 6.35 3.78 4.01
CA PHE A 13 5.29 2.78 4.17
C PHE A 13 4.12 3.31 5.00
N ILE A 14 4.37 3.90 6.16
CA ILE A 14 3.35 4.48 7.04
C ILE A 14 2.62 5.63 6.35
N SER A 15 3.36 6.51 5.66
CA SER A 15 2.78 7.60 4.87
C SER A 15 1.82 7.08 3.79
N SER A 16 2.21 6.02 3.07
CA SER A 16 1.37 5.42 2.04
C SER A 16 0.10 4.78 2.63
N LEU A 17 0.16 4.19 3.83
CA LEU A 17 -1.04 3.70 4.55
C LEU A 17 -2.01 4.83 4.89
N ARG A 18 -1.51 5.92 5.49
CA ARG A 18 -2.34 7.06 5.88
C ARG A 18 -3.00 7.72 4.65
N ARG A 19 -2.24 7.95 3.59
CA ARG A 19 -2.76 8.55 2.35
C ARG A 19 -3.76 7.64 1.64
N HIS A 20 -3.52 6.32 1.62
CA HIS A 20 -4.49 5.37 1.08
C HIS A 20 -5.85 5.46 1.79
N ASN A 21 -5.84 5.48 3.14
CA ASN A 21 -7.06 5.59 3.93
C ASN A 21 -7.76 6.94 3.70
N TYR A 22 -6.99 8.03 3.65
CA TYR A 22 -7.51 9.36 3.34
C TYR A 22 -8.24 9.38 1.99
N TYR A 23 -7.57 9.00 0.91
CA TYR A 23 -8.19 9.02 -0.42
C TYR A 23 -9.40 8.08 -0.54
N THR A 24 -9.35 6.93 0.12
CA THR A 24 -10.49 6.00 0.17
C THR A 24 -11.68 6.66 0.86
N GLN A 25 -11.48 7.21 2.06
CA GLN A 25 -12.57 7.85 2.81
C GLN A 25 -13.12 9.08 2.07
N THR A 26 -12.25 9.91 1.50
CA THR A 26 -12.66 11.08 0.71
C THR A 26 -13.46 10.64 -0.52
N SER A 27 -13.06 9.57 -1.20
CA SER A 27 -13.83 9.04 -2.34
C SER A 27 -15.23 8.55 -1.92
N TYR A 28 -15.35 7.96 -0.73
CA TYR A 28 -16.63 7.47 -0.21
C TYR A 28 -17.57 8.61 0.15
N SER A 29 -17.07 9.58 0.92
CA SER A 29 -17.83 10.78 1.26
C SER A 29 -18.23 11.57 0.01
N HIS A 30 -17.34 11.67 -0.98
CA HIS A 30 -17.64 12.33 -2.25
C HIS A 30 -18.74 11.61 -3.04
N ALA A 31 -18.68 10.28 -3.15
CA ALA A 31 -19.74 9.49 -3.78
C ALA A 31 -21.08 9.61 -3.05
N GLN A 32 -21.07 9.63 -1.72
CA GLN A 32 -22.29 9.79 -0.93
C GLN A 32 -22.94 11.16 -1.17
N ILE A 33 -22.15 12.23 -1.19
CA ILE A 33 -22.64 13.60 -1.36
C ILE A 33 -23.05 13.87 -2.82
N GLN A 34 -22.25 13.44 -3.78
CA GLN A 34 -22.42 13.81 -5.19
C GLN A 34 -23.18 12.79 -6.02
N ALA A 35 -23.32 11.55 -5.56
CA ALA A 35 -24.04 10.49 -6.26
C ALA A 35 -25.14 9.81 -5.45
N GLY A 36 -25.29 10.17 -4.17
CA GLY A 36 -26.32 9.62 -3.29
C GLY A 36 -26.11 8.17 -2.86
N VAL A 37 -24.91 7.61 -3.06
CA VAL A 37 -24.63 6.19 -2.82
C VAL A 37 -23.61 5.98 -1.71
N SER A 38 -23.90 5.05 -0.78
CA SER A 38 -22.95 4.62 0.24
C SER A 38 -22.02 3.53 -0.31
N LEU A 39 -20.72 3.66 -0.03
CA LEU A 39 -19.68 2.70 -0.46
C LEU A 39 -19.10 1.86 0.68
N ALA A 40 -19.54 2.09 1.93
CA ALA A 40 -18.92 1.48 3.11
C ALA A 40 -19.02 -0.05 3.14
N ASP A 41 -20.11 -0.60 2.61
CA ASP A 41 -20.43 -2.03 2.55
C ASP A 41 -20.28 -2.61 1.12
N LYS A 42 -19.80 -1.81 0.17
CA LYS A 42 -19.71 -2.19 -1.23
C LYS A 42 -18.36 -2.79 -1.55
N ASP A 43 -18.34 -3.68 -2.52
CA ASP A 43 -17.11 -4.27 -3.00
C ASP A 43 -16.37 -3.35 -3.98
N ARG A 44 -15.11 -3.70 -4.29
CA ARG A 44 -14.31 -2.94 -5.24
C ARG A 44 -14.93 -2.93 -6.65
N ALA A 45 -15.63 -3.99 -7.04
CA ALA A 45 -16.26 -4.05 -8.36
C ALA A 45 -17.37 -3.00 -8.49
N PHE A 46 -18.20 -2.84 -7.46
CA PHE A 46 -19.20 -1.76 -7.37
C PHE A 46 -18.56 -0.38 -7.49
N MET A 47 -17.48 -0.13 -6.74
CA MET A 47 -16.74 1.14 -6.78
C MET A 47 -16.20 1.45 -8.19
N VAL A 48 -15.70 0.45 -8.91
CA VAL A 48 -15.26 0.62 -10.30
C VAL A 48 -16.45 0.93 -11.21
N ARG A 49 -17.59 0.24 -11.04
CA ARG A 49 -18.79 0.46 -11.86
C ARG A 49 -19.34 1.87 -11.73
N ILE A 50 -19.47 2.39 -10.50
CA ILE A 50 -19.98 3.76 -10.32
C ILE A 50 -19.04 4.81 -10.90
N GLY A 51 -17.74 4.52 -11.00
CA GLY A 51 -16.77 5.39 -11.69
C GLY A 51 -16.94 5.40 -13.21
N ASN A 52 -17.60 4.40 -13.80
CA ASN A 52 -17.70 4.25 -15.26
C ASN A 52 -18.96 4.90 -15.86
N TYR A 53 -20.02 5.07 -15.08
CA TYR A 53 -21.32 5.56 -15.57
C TYR A 53 -21.84 6.72 -14.70
N ASN A 54 -22.52 7.68 -15.34
CA ASN A 54 -23.10 8.82 -14.63
C ASN A 54 -24.31 8.41 -13.79
N ARG A 55 -25.08 7.41 -14.23
CA ARG A 55 -26.22 6.87 -13.48
C ARG A 55 -26.23 5.34 -13.46
N SER A 56 -26.92 4.76 -12.47
CA SER A 56 -27.18 3.32 -12.39
C SER A 56 -27.91 2.78 -13.60
N GLU A 57 -28.84 3.56 -14.17
CA GLU A 57 -29.66 3.15 -15.32
C GLU A 57 -28.78 2.92 -16.57
N ASP A 58 -27.76 3.76 -16.78
CA ASP A 58 -26.81 3.60 -17.89
C ASP A 58 -26.05 2.26 -17.79
N TYR A 59 -25.72 1.85 -16.55
CA TYR A 59 -25.07 0.57 -16.30
C TYR A 59 -26.04 -0.60 -16.55
N VAL A 60 -27.29 -0.50 -16.10
CA VAL A 60 -28.32 -1.52 -16.36
C VAL A 60 -28.53 -1.68 -17.87
N PHE A 61 -28.66 -0.59 -18.61
CA PHE A 61 -28.77 -0.61 -20.06
C PHE A 61 -27.57 -1.30 -20.74
N ALA A 62 -26.35 -1.05 -20.24
CA ALA A 62 -25.16 -1.76 -20.72
C ALA A 62 -25.20 -3.27 -20.43
N LEU A 63 -25.76 -3.69 -19.29
CA LEU A 63 -25.96 -5.12 -18.98
C LEU A 63 -27.00 -5.78 -19.89
N GLU A 64 -28.09 -5.09 -20.20
CA GLU A 64 -29.12 -5.56 -21.12
C GLU A 64 -28.54 -5.80 -22.52
N LEU A 65 -27.79 -4.82 -23.04
CA LEU A 65 -27.11 -4.93 -24.34
C LEU A 65 -26.12 -6.11 -24.36
N ALA A 66 -25.42 -6.33 -23.25
CA ALA A 66 -24.48 -7.44 -23.08
C ALA A 66 -25.17 -8.79 -22.76
N ARG A 67 -26.51 -8.84 -22.71
CA ARG A 67 -27.30 -10.02 -22.32
C ARG A 67 -26.89 -10.64 -20.97
N ARG A 68 -26.48 -9.79 -20.02
CA ARG A 68 -26.05 -10.19 -18.66
C ARG A 68 -27.23 -10.15 -17.68
N TRP A 69 -28.30 -10.85 -18.00
CA TRP A 69 -29.58 -10.75 -17.27
C TRP A 69 -29.48 -11.16 -15.80
N SER A 70 -28.59 -12.10 -15.46
CA SER A 70 -28.35 -12.51 -14.07
C SER A 70 -27.79 -11.41 -13.16
N GLN A 71 -27.33 -10.28 -13.71
CA GLN A 71 -26.77 -9.16 -12.95
C GLN A 71 -27.76 -7.98 -12.83
N ILE A 72 -28.87 -8.00 -13.57
CA ILE A 72 -29.81 -6.87 -13.67
C ILE A 72 -30.55 -6.66 -12.34
N GLU A 73 -31.06 -7.73 -11.74
CA GLU A 73 -31.83 -7.64 -10.48
C GLU A 73 -31.00 -6.96 -9.37
N ALA A 74 -29.74 -7.40 -9.19
CA ALA A 74 -28.84 -6.79 -8.22
C ALA A 74 -28.47 -5.33 -8.60
N ALA A 75 -28.37 -5.01 -9.90
CA ALA A 75 -28.06 -3.66 -10.37
C ALA A 75 -29.23 -2.67 -10.18
N GLN A 76 -30.46 -3.17 -10.20
CA GLN A 76 -31.69 -2.38 -10.02
C GLN A 76 -32.12 -2.23 -8.55
N ASP A 77 -31.46 -2.92 -7.60
CA ASP A 77 -31.70 -2.73 -6.17
C ASP A 77 -31.55 -1.23 -5.81
N PRO A 78 -32.55 -0.58 -5.20
CA PRO A 78 -32.46 0.82 -4.78
C PRO A 78 -31.23 1.13 -3.90
N LYS A 79 -30.71 0.16 -3.14
CA LYS A 79 -29.47 0.30 -2.35
C LYS A 79 -28.21 0.40 -3.19
N ASN A 80 -28.31 0.08 -4.47
CA ASN A 80 -27.25 0.10 -5.47
C ASN A 80 -27.48 1.21 -6.51
N ALA A 81 -28.55 2.00 -6.41
CA ALA A 81 -28.80 3.13 -7.29
C ALA A 81 -27.81 4.27 -7.00
N TRP A 82 -27.36 4.95 -8.07
CA TRP A 82 -26.55 6.17 -7.97
C TRP A 82 -26.84 7.09 -9.14
N ALA A 83 -26.68 8.39 -8.92
CA ALA A 83 -26.73 9.39 -9.99
C ALA A 83 -25.78 10.54 -9.67
N TRP A 84 -24.65 10.60 -10.38
CA TRP A 84 -23.69 11.68 -10.21
C TRP A 84 -24.32 13.04 -10.57
N SER A 85 -24.08 14.04 -9.74
CA SER A 85 -24.50 15.43 -9.94
C SER A 85 -23.96 16.02 -11.24
N SER A 86 -22.75 15.62 -11.65
CA SER A 86 -22.13 15.97 -12.93
C SER A 86 -21.09 14.94 -13.35
N THR A 87 -20.72 14.97 -14.64
CA THR A 87 -19.61 14.17 -15.17
C THR A 87 -18.29 14.52 -14.47
N ASP A 88 -18.08 15.77 -14.10
CA ASP A 88 -16.88 16.22 -13.38
C ASP A 88 -16.83 15.65 -11.96
N ALA A 89 -17.97 15.55 -11.27
CA ALA A 89 -18.05 14.92 -9.95
C ALA A 89 -17.64 13.43 -10.02
N ARG A 90 -18.06 12.72 -11.07
CA ARG A 90 -17.63 11.34 -11.33
C ARG A 90 -16.14 11.24 -11.67
N ALA A 91 -15.61 12.18 -12.45
CA ALA A 91 -14.20 12.23 -12.77
C ALA A 91 -13.33 12.48 -11.52
N GLN A 92 -13.79 13.35 -10.62
CA GLN A 92 -13.14 13.60 -9.34
C GLN A 92 -13.16 12.35 -8.44
N TYR A 93 -14.27 11.63 -8.38
CA TYR A 93 -14.34 10.33 -7.70
C TYR A 93 -13.30 9.34 -8.25
N SER A 94 -13.24 9.20 -9.57
CA SER A 94 -12.30 8.29 -10.24
C SER A 94 -10.84 8.66 -9.92
N THR A 95 -10.54 9.96 -9.92
CA THR A 95 -9.22 10.50 -9.55
C THR A 95 -8.85 10.14 -8.10
N LEU A 96 -9.76 10.31 -7.15
CA LEU A 96 -9.53 9.95 -5.74
C LEU A 96 -9.30 8.44 -5.59
N ARG A 97 -10.11 7.62 -6.27
CA ARG A 97 -9.97 6.16 -6.27
C ARG A 97 -8.61 5.73 -6.85
N ASP A 98 -8.19 6.34 -7.95
CA ASP A 98 -6.92 6.03 -8.60
C ASP A 98 -5.72 6.45 -7.72
N GLN A 99 -5.83 7.56 -6.99
CA GLN A 99 -4.84 7.96 -5.98
C GLN A 99 -4.77 6.96 -4.82
N ALA A 100 -5.91 6.48 -4.33
CA ALA A 100 -5.94 5.42 -3.32
C ALA A 100 -5.24 4.14 -3.83
N GLU A 101 -5.50 3.73 -5.07
CA GLU A 101 -4.84 2.58 -5.69
C GLU A 101 -3.33 2.79 -5.90
N ALA A 102 -2.91 4.00 -6.26
CA ALA A 102 -1.50 4.36 -6.36
C ALA A 102 -0.79 4.21 -5.00
N MET A 103 -1.41 4.65 -3.90
CA MET A 103 -0.87 4.47 -2.57
C MET A 103 -0.80 2.98 -2.17
N ARG A 104 -1.77 2.16 -2.60
CA ARG A 104 -1.71 0.70 -2.42
C ARG A 104 -0.53 0.07 -3.16
N ARG A 105 -0.26 0.49 -4.40
CA ARG A 105 0.91 0.04 -5.17
C ARG A 105 2.22 0.50 -4.51
N GLN A 106 2.26 1.74 -4.01
CA GLN A 106 3.42 2.27 -3.30
C GLN A 106 3.75 1.46 -2.03
N ARG A 107 2.75 0.95 -1.32
CA ARG A 107 2.98 0.04 -0.17
C ARG A 107 3.72 -1.22 -0.58
N ILE A 108 3.33 -1.85 -1.69
CA ILE A 108 3.98 -3.08 -2.19
C ILE A 108 5.45 -2.81 -2.50
N LEU A 109 5.74 -1.67 -3.15
CA LEU A 109 7.11 -1.22 -3.40
C LEU A 109 7.91 -1.09 -2.10
N PHE A 110 7.38 -0.36 -1.11
CA PHE A 110 8.07 -0.18 0.17
C PHE A 110 8.27 -1.50 0.92
N THR A 111 7.30 -2.42 0.88
CA THR A 111 7.46 -3.77 1.45
C THR A 111 8.62 -4.51 0.79
N GLY A 112 8.71 -4.49 -0.55
CA GLY A 112 9.83 -5.10 -1.27
C GLY A 112 11.18 -4.48 -0.89
N LEU A 113 11.25 -3.14 -0.81
CA LEU A 113 12.46 -2.42 -0.41
C LEU A 113 12.87 -2.71 1.03
N LEU A 114 11.91 -2.81 1.96
CA LEU A 114 12.16 -3.18 3.36
C LEU A 114 12.78 -4.57 3.44
N VAL A 115 12.19 -5.56 2.77
CA VAL A 115 12.73 -6.93 2.73
C VAL A 115 14.14 -6.94 2.14
N GLY A 116 14.36 -6.25 1.01
CA GLY A 116 15.68 -6.13 0.39
C GLY A 116 16.72 -5.48 1.31
N ASN A 117 16.37 -4.38 1.97
CA ASN A 117 17.25 -3.69 2.92
C ASN A 117 17.67 -4.62 4.06
N ARG A 118 16.74 -5.44 4.57
CA ARG A 118 17.01 -6.39 5.66
C ARG A 118 17.94 -7.53 5.23
N LEU A 119 17.75 -8.08 4.04
CA LEU A 119 18.65 -9.10 3.48
C LEU A 119 20.09 -8.57 3.30
N LEU A 120 20.24 -7.38 2.72
CA LEU A 120 21.55 -6.75 2.53
C LEU A 120 22.23 -6.45 3.88
N SER A 121 21.46 -5.97 4.86
CA SER A 121 21.96 -5.71 6.22
C SER A 121 22.47 -6.99 6.88
N ALA A 122 21.75 -8.11 6.77
CA ALA A 122 22.15 -9.39 7.32
C ALA A 122 23.45 -9.94 6.67
N ILE A 123 23.58 -9.81 5.34
CA ILE A 123 24.80 -10.20 4.62
C ILE A 123 25.99 -9.34 5.07
N ALA A 124 25.82 -8.03 5.17
CA ALA A 124 26.88 -7.13 5.63
C ALA A 124 27.31 -7.45 7.08
N ALA A 125 26.33 -7.66 7.97
CA ALA A 125 26.58 -8.02 9.36
C ALA A 125 27.31 -9.35 9.49
N SER A 126 26.90 -10.39 8.76
CA SER A 126 27.57 -11.71 8.79
C SER A 126 29.02 -11.66 8.29
N ARG A 127 29.31 -10.91 7.22
CA ARG A 127 30.67 -10.68 6.73
C ARG A 127 31.51 -9.90 7.73
N GLY A 128 30.93 -8.88 8.37
CA GLY A 128 31.55 -8.12 9.44
C GLY A 128 31.89 -9.00 10.66
N ALA A 129 30.95 -9.82 11.12
CA ALA A 129 31.14 -10.76 12.22
C ALA A 129 32.26 -11.78 11.92
N ARG A 130 32.32 -12.32 10.70
CA ARG A 130 33.40 -13.22 10.27
C ARG A 130 34.77 -12.54 10.28
N LYS A 131 34.86 -11.27 9.86
CA LYS A 131 36.12 -10.49 9.92
C LYS A 131 36.52 -10.22 11.38
N ALA A 132 35.58 -9.80 12.22
CA ALA A 132 35.83 -9.53 13.64
C ALA A 132 36.30 -10.80 14.39
N ASN A 133 35.72 -11.96 14.13
CA ASN A 133 36.18 -13.22 14.72
C ASN A 133 37.62 -13.56 14.29
N LYS A 134 37.98 -13.40 13.01
CA LYS A 134 39.35 -13.65 12.55
C LYS A 134 40.39 -12.78 13.26
N THR A 135 40.06 -11.52 13.54
CA THR A 135 40.95 -10.61 14.28
C THR A 135 41.06 -10.98 15.77
N MET A 136 39.99 -11.51 16.36
CA MET A 136 39.97 -11.95 17.77
C MET A 136 40.81 -13.22 18.01
N PHE A 137 40.97 -14.08 17.00
CA PHE A 137 41.84 -15.27 17.05
C PHE A 137 43.35 -14.98 16.86
N GLN A 138 43.77 -13.71 16.78
CA GLN A 138 45.17 -13.34 16.46
C GLN A 138 45.89 -12.53 17.56
N PHE A 139 45.50 -12.70 18.83
CA PHE A 139 46.32 -12.30 19.97
C PHE A 139 46.79 -13.56 20.71
N SER A 140 47.95 -14.10 20.30
CA SER A 140 48.78 -14.95 21.15
C SER A 140 50.01 -14.14 21.54
N ALA A 141 50.24 -14.01 22.85
CA ALA A 141 51.49 -13.48 23.34
C ALA A 141 52.65 -14.41 22.91
N PRO A 142 53.84 -13.88 22.57
CA PRO A 142 54.99 -14.68 22.14
C PRO A 142 55.45 -15.75 23.15
N ASP A 143 54.96 -15.70 24.40
CA ASP A 143 55.36 -16.52 25.54
C ASP A 143 54.31 -17.58 25.96
N GLY A 144 53.21 -17.73 25.22
CA GLY A 144 52.22 -18.78 25.46
C GLY A 144 51.31 -18.57 26.69
N LYS A 145 51.28 -17.37 27.30
CA LYS A 145 50.39 -17.06 28.42
C LYS A 145 49.07 -16.43 27.94
N PRO A 146 47.94 -16.68 28.64
CA PRO A 146 46.66 -16.07 28.28
C PRO A 146 46.71 -14.55 28.52
N SER A 147 46.61 -13.76 27.45
CA SER A 147 46.54 -12.30 27.54
C SER A 147 45.10 -11.81 27.68
N LEU A 148 44.84 -10.98 28.69
CA LEU A 148 43.56 -10.31 28.90
C LEU A 148 43.42 -9.15 27.89
N GLY A 149 42.61 -9.34 26.86
CA GLY A 149 42.30 -8.29 25.89
C GLY A 149 41.20 -7.36 26.42
N ILE A 150 41.58 -6.18 26.93
CA ILE A 150 40.61 -5.11 27.22
C ILE A 150 40.38 -4.31 25.93
N GLN A 151 39.20 -4.44 25.34
CA GLN A 151 38.76 -3.54 24.26
C GLN A 151 38.13 -2.29 24.87
N LEU A 152 38.82 -1.16 24.84
CA LEU A 152 38.19 0.15 25.04
C LEU A 152 37.65 0.63 23.71
N ARG A 153 36.32 0.82 23.64
CA ARG A 153 35.65 1.49 22.52
C ARG A 153 35.32 2.91 22.95
N PHE A 154 35.92 3.90 22.28
CA PHE A 154 35.41 5.26 22.19
C PHE A 154 34.58 5.39 20.91
#